data_AF-A0A7Z9S123-F1
#
_entry.id   AF-A0A7Z9S123-F1
#
_cell.length_a   1.000
_cell.length_b   1.000
_cell.length_c   1.000
_cell.angle_alpha   90.00
_cell.angle_beta   90.00
_cell.angle_gamma   90.00
#
_symmetry.space_group_name_H-M   'P 1'
#
loop_
_entity.id
_entity.type
_entity.pdbx_description
1 polymer ?
#
loop_
_entity_poly.entity_id
_entity_poly.type
_entity_poly.pdbx_seq_one_letter_code
_entity_poly.pdbx_strand_id
1 'polypeptide(L)'
;MTGFAYLIASVLFIMALRGLSSPESARQGNMFGITGMVIAILTALSDPSVVSFSMILVGMLIGGFIGTVVALRIQMTALPQLVAAFHSLVGLAAVFVAGAAFYNPEAYNIGTPGDIYTGSIIEMSLGLIIGAITFSGSVIAFAKLQGMMSGNPITFRLQHPLNGLIAGLIVLTMLMLISGQTPGTFWTLAGLSFLLGFLLIIPIGGADMPVVVSMLNSYSGWAACGIGFTLSNPALIITGALVGSSGAILSYIMCKGMNRSIINVLLGGFGGDTGGASA
;
A
#
# COMPACT_ATOMS: atom_id res chain seq x y z
N MET A 1 26.59 -1.43 -11.61
CA MET A 1 25.66 -1.41 -12.78
C MET A 1 24.19 -1.45 -12.35
N THR A 2 23.82 -2.26 -11.35
CA THR A 2 22.44 -2.37 -10.82
C THR A 2 21.83 -1.04 -10.35
N GLY A 3 22.57 -0.22 -9.60
CA GLY A 3 22.08 1.10 -9.15
C GLY A 3 21.69 2.06 -10.28
N PHE A 4 22.46 2.07 -11.37
CA PHE A 4 22.13 2.89 -12.56
C PHE A 4 20.87 2.39 -13.27
N ALA A 5 20.67 1.07 -13.36
CA ALA A 5 19.47 0.49 -13.96
C ALA A 5 18.21 0.82 -13.14
N TYR A 6 18.29 0.78 -11.81
CA TYR A 6 17.19 1.24 -10.94
C TYR A 6 16.92 2.74 -11.07
N LEU A 7 17.95 3.56 -11.27
CA LEU A 7 17.76 4.99 -11.54
C LEU A 7 17.04 5.22 -12.88
N ILE A 8 17.43 4.49 -13.94
CA ILE A 8 16.75 4.55 -15.25
C ILE A 8 15.28 4.13 -15.10
N ALA A 9 15.01 3.02 -14.41
CA ALA A 9 13.64 2.57 -14.13
C ALA A 9 12.83 3.64 -13.38
N SER A 10 13.44 4.29 -12.39
CA SER A 10 12.82 5.38 -11.62
C SER A 10 12.45 6.58 -12.50
N VAL A 11 13.35 6.99 -13.41
CA VAL A 11 13.07 8.07 -14.37
C VAL A 11 11.93 7.67 -15.31
N LEU A 12 11.90 6.42 -15.77
CA LEU A 12 10.79 5.91 -16.59
C LEU A 12 9.45 5.93 -15.83
N PHE A 13 9.43 5.61 -14.54
CA PHE A 13 8.20 5.72 -13.73
C PHE A 13 7.74 7.18 -13.56
N ILE A 14 8.65 8.13 -13.40
CA ILE A 14 8.33 9.57 -13.41
C ILE A 14 7.72 9.97 -14.75
N MET A 15 8.33 9.56 -15.86
CA MET A 15 7.80 9.84 -17.20
C MET A 15 6.46 9.15 -17.46
N ALA A 16 6.23 7.98 -16.87
CA ALA A 16 4.95 7.28 -16.95
C ALA A 16 3.83 8.12 -16.32
N LEU A 17 4.01 8.58 -15.08
CA LEU A 17 3.04 9.45 -14.41
C LEU A 17 2.83 10.77 -15.15
N ARG A 18 3.90 11.37 -15.68
CA ARG A 18 3.79 12.59 -16.50
C ARG A 18 2.97 12.34 -17.76
N GLY A 19 3.22 11.24 -18.48
CA GLY A 19 2.47 10.89 -19.69
C GLY A 19 1.00 10.55 -19.42
N LEU A 20 0.68 10.01 -18.24
CA LEU A 20 -0.70 9.73 -17.84
C LEU A 20 -1.51 10.99 -17.49
N SER A 21 -0.89 12.16 -17.42
CA SER A 21 -1.58 13.41 -17.07
C SER A 21 -2.36 14.05 -18.23
N SER A 22 -2.18 13.59 -19.48
CA SER A 22 -2.96 14.03 -20.64
C SER A 22 -3.43 12.87 -21.53
N PRO A 23 -4.64 12.92 -22.12
CA PRO A 23 -5.12 11.87 -23.02
C PRO A 23 -4.19 11.63 -24.23
N GLU A 24 -3.57 12.70 -24.75
CA GLU A 24 -2.67 12.66 -25.91
C GLU A 24 -1.40 11.83 -25.63
N SER A 25 -0.84 11.93 -24.43
CA SER A 25 0.40 11.25 -24.05
C SER A 25 0.20 9.98 -23.21
N ALA A 26 -1.05 9.65 -22.85
CA ALA A 26 -1.38 8.53 -21.97
C ALA A 26 -0.81 7.18 -22.44
N ARG A 27 -0.86 6.89 -23.76
CA ARG A 27 -0.30 5.66 -24.33
C ARG A 27 1.22 5.59 -24.17
N GLN A 28 1.90 6.71 -24.42
CA GLN A 28 3.36 6.79 -24.24
C GLN A 28 3.74 6.68 -22.77
N GLY A 29 3.00 7.32 -21.88
CA GLY A 29 3.15 7.17 -20.42
C GLY A 29 3.07 5.72 -19.98
N ASN A 30 2.07 4.98 -20.46
CA ASN A 30 1.95 3.55 -20.16
C ASN A 30 3.16 2.73 -20.65
N MET A 31 3.69 3.03 -21.84
CA MET A 31 4.89 2.36 -22.36
C MET A 31 6.14 2.64 -21.52
N PHE A 32 6.31 3.86 -21.00
CA PHE A 32 7.39 4.15 -20.05
C PHE A 32 7.25 3.32 -18.77
N GLY A 33 6.02 3.17 -18.25
CA GLY A 33 5.75 2.34 -17.08
C GLY A 33 6.10 0.87 -17.29
N ILE A 34 5.69 0.30 -18.43
CA ILE A 34 6.03 -1.09 -18.81
C ILE A 34 7.55 -1.26 -18.92
N THR A 35 8.22 -0.36 -19.62
CA THR A 35 9.68 -0.42 -19.83
C THR A 35 10.43 -0.30 -18.51
N GLY A 36 10.00 0.62 -17.63
CA GLY A 36 10.58 0.79 -16.29
C GLY A 36 10.41 -0.46 -15.44
N MET A 37 9.24 -1.09 -15.46
CA MET A 37 8.98 -2.33 -14.72
C MET A 37 9.84 -3.50 -15.22
N VAL A 38 9.98 -3.65 -16.54
CA VAL A 38 10.87 -4.68 -17.13
C VAL A 38 12.31 -4.47 -16.69
N ILE A 39 12.83 -3.25 -16.75
CA ILE A 39 14.19 -2.94 -16.29
C ILE A 39 14.35 -3.25 -14.79
N ALA A 40 13.38 -2.85 -13.96
CA ALA A 40 13.43 -3.10 -12.52
C ALA A 40 13.46 -4.60 -12.19
N ILE A 41 12.61 -5.40 -12.84
CA ILE A 41 12.57 -6.86 -12.65
C ILE A 41 13.89 -7.51 -13.12
N LEU A 42 14.38 -7.17 -14.31
CA LEU A 42 15.64 -7.71 -14.81
C LEU A 42 16.83 -7.32 -13.93
N THR A 43 16.81 -6.10 -13.39
CA THR A 43 17.83 -5.63 -12.45
C THR A 43 17.79 -6.44 -11.15
N ALA A 44 16.60 -6.68 -10.59
CA ALA A 44 16.44 -7.49 -9.38
C ALA A 44 16.89 -8.94 -9.59
N LEU A 45 16.57 -9.54 -10.74
CA LEU A 45 17.00 -10.90 -11.11
C LEU A 45 18.51 -11.01 -11.39
N SER A 46 19.18 -9.89 -11.65
CA SER A 46 20.63 -9.86 -11.88
C SER A 46 21.44 -9.79 -10.57
N ASP A 47 20.77 -9.72 -9.42
CA ASP A 47 21.45 -9.73 -8.13
C ASP A 47 22.08 -11.12 -7.86
N PRO A 48 23.41 -11.20 -7.59
CA PRO A 48 24.09 -12.49 -7.36
C PRO A 48 23.56 -13.30 -6.18
N SER A 49 22.85 -12.67 -5.24
CA SER A 49 22.21 -13.36 -4.11
C SER A 49 20.95 -14.13 -4.50
N VAL A 50 20.43 -13.92 -5.72
CA VAL A 50 19.25 -14.63 -6.22
C VAL A 50 19.62 -16.04 -6.63
N VAL A 51 19.22 -17.01 -5.80
CA VAL A 51 19.51 -18.44 -6.03
C VAL A 51 18.32 -19.22 -6.62
N SER A 52 17.08 -18.79 -6.34
CA SER A 52 15.86 -19.56 -6.66
C SER A 52 15.10 -19.03 -7.88
N PHE A 53 15.76 -18.97 -9.04
CA PHE A 53 15.17 -18.47 -10.28
C PHE A 53 13.88 -19.20 -10.69
N SER A 54 13.81 -20.51 -10.47
CA SER A 54 12.63 -21.32 -10.78
C SER A 54 11.40 -20.88 -9.97
N MET A 55 11.55 -20.70 -8.66
CA MET A 55 10.47 -20.29 -7.76
C MET A 55 9.98 -18.88 -8.08
N ILE A 56 10.92 -17.95 -8.36
CA ILE A 56 10.58 -16.57 -8.75
C ILE A 56 9.81 -16.57 -10.08
N LEU A 57 10.29 -17.32 -11.08
CA LEU A 57 9.65 -17.40 -12.39
C LEU A 57 8.24 -18.00 -12.30
N VAL A 58 8.07 -19.09 -11.54
CA VAL A 58 6.76 -19.70 -11.33
C VAL A 58 5.81 -18.72 -10.64
N GLY A 59 6.26 -18.02 -9.60
CA GLY A 59 5.46 -17.01 -8.91
C GLY A 59 5.03 -15.87 -9.84
N MET A 60 5.96 -15.35 -10.64
CA MET A 60 5.68 -14.30 -11.63
C MET A 60 4.68 -14.76 -12.70
N LEU A 61 4.83 -15.99 -13.21
CA LEU A 61 3.94 -16.54 -14.23
C LEU A 61 2.53 -16.76 -13.68
N ILE A 62 2.39 -17.30 -12.47
CA ILE A 62 1.08 -17.50 -11.84
C ILE A 62 0.40 -16.15 -11.58
N GLY A 63 1.10 -15.21 -10.93
CA GLY A 63 0.57 -13.89 -10.63
C GLY A 63 0.23 -13.09 -11.90
N GLY A 64 1.13 -13.11 -12.88
CA GLY A 64 0.95 -12.47 -14.18
C GLY A 64 -0.24 -13.05 -14.95
N PHE A 65 -0.36 -14.38 -15.02
CA PHE A 65 -1.48 -15.04 -15.68
C PHE A 65 -2.83 -14.68 -15.04
N ILE A 66 -2.93 -14.80 -13.71
CA ILE A 66 -4.17 -14.44 -12.99
C ILE A 66 -4.50 -12.96 -13.22
N GLY A 67 -3.52 -12.07 -13.07
CA GLY A 67 -3.69 -10.63 -13.29
C GLY A 67 -4.16 -10.31 -14.70
N THR A 68 -3.57 -10.92 -15.73
CA THR A 68 -3.96 -10.74 -17.14
C THR A 68 -5.38 -11.23 -17.39
N VAL A 69 -5.75 -12.42 -16.91
CA VAL A 69 -7.10 -12.98 -17.10
C VAL A 69 -8.15 -12.10 -16.43
N VAL A 70 -7.90 -11.64 -15.20
CA VAL A 70 -8.83 -10.76 -14.48
C VAL A 70 -8.96 -9.41 -15.20
N ALA A 71 -7.84 -8.79 -15.58
CA ALA A 71 -7.84 -7.48 -16.24
C ALA A 71 -8.55 -7.50 -17.61
N LEU A 72 -8.44 -8.59 -18.37
CA LEU A 72 -9.11 -8.73 -19.68
C LEU A 72 -10.61 -9.04 -19.58
N ARG A 73 -11.09 -9.55 -18.44
CA ARG A 73 -12.48 -9.97 -18.25
C ARG A 73 -13.33 -9.00 -17.43
N ILE A 74 -12.71 -8.06 -16.72
CA ILE A 74 -13.43 -7.11 -15.87
C ILE A 74 -14.27 -6.14 -16.71
N GLN A 75 -15.46 -5.80 -16.23
CA GLN A 75 -16.28 -4.75 -16.83
C GLN A 75 -15.77 -3.37 -16.37
N MET A 76 -15.85 -2.35 -17.23
CA MET A 76 -15.40 -0.99 -16.89
C MET A 76 -16.16 -0.36 -15.71
N THR A 77 -17.41 -0.77 -15.49
CA THR A 77 -18.23 -0.39 -14.33
C THR A 77 -17.70 -0.96 -13.01
N ALA A 78 -16.91 -2.04 -13.07
CA ALA A 78 -16.33 -2.74 -11.93
C ALA A 78 -14.86 -2.35 -11.68
N LEU A 79 -14.35 -1.31 -12.35
CA LEU A 79 -12.97 -0.86 -12.20
C LEU A 79 -12.64 -0.39 -10.78
N PRO A 80 -13.50 0.36 -10.05
CA PRO A 80 -13.16 0.83 -8.71
C PRO A 80 -12.84 -0.29 -7.71
N GLN A 81 -13.63 -1.37 -7.68
CA GLN A 81 -13.35 -2.50 -6.80
C GLN A 81 -12.11 -3.28 -7.24
N LEU A 82 -11.84 -3.39 -8.54
CA LEU A 82 -10.63 -4.05 -9.01
C LEU A 82 -9.37 -3.31 -8.54
N VAL A 83 -9.40 -1.97 -8.60
CA VAL A 83 -8.30 -1.12 -8.09
C VAL A 83 -8.12 -1.33 -6.57
N ALA A 84 -9.23 -1.37 -5.81
CA ALA A 84 -9.17 -1.67 -4.38
C ALA A 84 -8.51 -3.04 -4.12
N ALA A 85 -8.92 -4.08 -4.87
CA ALA A 85 -8.34 -5.41 -4.76
C ALA A 85 -6.84 -5.43 -5.08
N PHE A 86 -6.39 -4.74 -6.14
CA PHE A 86 -4.96 -4.66 -6.45
C PHE A 86 -4.14 -3.98 -5.35
N HIS A 87 -4.64 -2.90 -4.73
CA HIS A 87 -3.94 -2.29 -3.60
C HIS A 87 -3.83 -3.21 -2.39
N SER A 88 -4.79 -4.13 -2.20
CA SER A 88 -4.65 -5.14 -1.15
C SER A 88 -3.43 -6.02 -1.38
N LEU A 89 -3.21 -6.49 -2.62
CA LEU A 89 -2.07 -7.33 -2.97
C LEU A 89 -0.73 -6.61 -2.79
N VAL A 90 -0.67 -5.30 -3.08
CA VAL A 90 0.53 -4.48 -2.82
C VAL A 90 0.81 -4.40 -1.32
N GLY A 91 -0.21 -4.15 -0.49
CA GLY A 91 -0.08 -4.11 0.96
C GLY A 91 0.39 -5.44 1.54
N LEU A 92 -0.17 -6.56 1.07
CA LEU A 92 0.24 -7.89 1.51
C LEU A 92 1.66 -8.25 1.06
N ALA A 93 2.05 -7.86 -0.16
CA ALA A 93 3.42 -8.03 -0.62
C ALA A 93 4.41 -7.28 0.28
N ALA A 94 4.09 -6.05 0.73
CA ALA A 94 4.93 -5.33 1.69
C ALA A 94 5.09 -6.08 3.02
N VAL A 95 4.02 -6.69 3.54
CA VAL A 95 4.07 -7.52 4.76
C VAL A 95 4.95 -8.75 4.55
N PHE A 96 4.84 -9.43 3.41
CA PHE A 96 5.68 -10.60 3.11
C PHE A 96 7.14 -10.23 2.90
N VAL A 97 7.44 -9.09 2.26
CA VAL A 97 8.82 -8.61 2.10
C VAL A 97 9.41 -8.20 3.45
N ALA A 98 8.63 -7.53 4.32
CA ALA A 98 9.06 -7.27 5.69
C ALA A 98 9.34 -8.57 6.46
N GLY A 99 8.49 -9.59 6.29
CA GLY A 99 8.73 -10.91 6.87
C GLY A 99 10.03 -11.53 6.36
N ALA A 100 10.26 -11.52 5.05
CA ALA A 100 11.49 -12.02 4.46
C ALA A 100 12.74 -11.30 4.99
N ALA A 101 12.69 -9.97 5.11
CA ALA A 101 13.77 -9.17 5.66
C ALA A 101 14.01 -9.43 7.16
N PHE A 102 12.94 -9.66 7.93
CA PHE A 102 13.03 -9.98 9.35
C PHE A 102 13.64 -11.36 9.62
N TYR A 103 13.26 -12.38 8.85
CA TYR A 103 13.77 -13.75 9.03
C TYR A 103 15.11 -14.00 8.33
N ASN A 104 15.47 -13.21 7.32
CA ASN A 104 16.73 -13.31 6.60
C ASN A 104 17.37 -11.93 6.36
N PRO A 105 17.77 -11.22 7.44
CA PRO A 105 18.33 -9.88 7.34
C PRO A 105 19.72 -9.84 6.67
N GLU A 106 20.47 -10.94 6.73
CA GLU A 106 21.79 -11.06 6.12
C GLU A 106 21.71 -10.93 4.59
N ALA A 107 20.67 -11.50 3.97
CA ALA A 107 20.44 -11.41 2.53
C ALA A 107 20.25 -9.97 2.03
N TYR A 108 19.89 -9.04 2.92
CA TYR A 108 19.66 -7.64 2.60
C TYR A 108 20.71 -6.70 3.22
N ASN A 109 21.76 -7.26 3.85
CA ASN A 109 22.81 -6.51 4.55
C ASN A 109 22.29 -5.58 5.66
N ILE A 110 21.24 -5.99 6.37
CA ILE A 110 20.61 -5.18 7.44
C ILE A 110 20.86 -5.72 8.85
N GLY A 111 21.75 -6.71 9.00
CA GLY A 111 22.12 -7.31 10.28
C GLY A 111 21.97 -8.83 10.26
N THR A 112 21.81 -9.42 11.44
CA THR A 112 21.61 -10.88 11.62
C THR A 112 20.30 -11.16 12.36
N PRO A 113 19.74 -12.38 12.32
CA PRO A 113 18.51 -12.69 13.05
C PRO A 113 18.64 -12.37 14.55
N GLY A 114 17.82 -11.44 15.04
CA GLY A 114 17.88 -10.96 16.43
C GLY A 114 18.79 -9.74 16.66
N ASP A 115 19.53 -9.30 15.65
CA ASP A 115 20.41 -8.12 15.67
C ASP A 115 20.35 -7.38 14.32
N ILE A 116 19.14 -6.99 13.92
CA ILE A 116 18.86 -6.10 12.78
C ILE A 116 19.16 -4.66 13.20
N TYR A 117 19.78 -3.88 12.32
CA TYR A 117 20.09 -2.48 12.60
C TYR A 117 18.83 -1.67 12.93
N THR A 118 18.94 -0.78 13.92
CA THR A 118 17.82 0.04 14.42
C THR A 118 17.11 0.83 13.30
N GLY A 119 17.86 1.37 12.33
CA GLY A 119 17.27 2.05 11.18
C GLY A 119 16.40 1.11 10.34
N SER A 120 16.96 -0.03 9.95
CA SER A 120 16.28 -1.01 9.10
C SER A 120 15.05 -1.62 9.76
N ILE A 121 15.07 -1.89 11.07
CA ILE A 121 13.89 -2.42 11.77
C ILE A 121 12.77 -1.37 11.90
N ILE A 122 13.11 -0.09 12.02
CA ILE A 122 12.12 1.01 11.99
C ILE A 122 11.48 1.11 10.61
N GLU A 123 12.29 1.18 9.55
CA GLU A 123 11.85 1.26 8.16
C GLU A 123 10.94 0.08 7.77
N MET A 124 11.36 -1.13 8.15
CA MET A 124 10.63 -2.38 7.93
C MET A 124 9.31 -2.39 8.67
N SER A 125 9.30 -1.96 9.94
CA SER A 125 8.09 -1.89 10.76
C SER A 125 7.08 -0.92 10.16
N LEU A 126 7.52 0.25 9.70
CA LEU A 126 6.64 1.23 9.03
C LEU A 126 6.06 0.66 7.74
N GLY A 127 6.89 0.02 6.90
CA GLY A 127 6.44 -0.65 5.68
C GLY A 127 5.39 -1.74 5.96
N LEU A 128 5.62 -2.56 6.98
CA LEU A 128 4.70 -3.60 7.44
C LEU A 128 3.37 -3.03 7.96
N ILE A 129 3.42 -2.03 8.84
CA ILE A 129 2.22 -1.41 9.45
C ILE A 129 1.33 -0.83 8.35
N ILE A 130 1.91 0.00 7.48
CA ILE A 130 1.17 0.66 6.40
C ILE A 130 0.67 -0.39 5.39
N GLY A 131 1.48 -1.40 5.06
CA GLY A 131 1.09 -2.48 4.16
C GLY A 131 -0.08 -3.31 4.69
N ALA A 132 -0.05 -3.69 5.97
CA ALA A 132 -1.11 -4.46 6.61
C ALA A 132 -2.43 -3.66 6.72
N ILE A 133 -2.36 -2.37 7.07
CA ILE A 133 -3.52 -1.46 7.06
C ILE A 133 -4.07 -1.34 5.63
N THR A 134 -3.20 -1.21 4.64
CA THR A 134 -3.60 -1.11 3.22
C THR A 134 -4.33 -2.38 2.78
N PHE A 135 -3.79 -3.56 3.06
CA PHE A 135 -4.42 -4.83 2.72
C PHE A 135 -5.82 -4.96 3.31
N SER A 136 -5.93 -4.85 4.62
CA SER A 136 -7.18 -5.04 5.35
C SER A 136 -8.22 -3.98 4.98
N GLY A 137 -7.81 -2.71 4.85
CA GLY A 137 -8.68 -1.62 4.40
C GLY A 137 -9.19 -1.84 2.97
N SER A 138 -8.31 -2.24 2.06
CA SER A 138 -8.67 -2.51 0.66
C SER A 138 -9.62 -3.68 0.51
N VAL A 139 -9.51 -4.71 1.36
CA VAL A 139 -10.45 -5.84 1.37
C VAL A 139 -11.87 -5.37 1.74
N ILE A 140 -12.01 -4.47 2.71
CA ILE A 140 -13.33 -3.90 3.06
C ILE A 140 -13.85 -3.00 1.94
N ALA A 141 -13.00 -2.15 1.36
CA ALA A 141 -13.38 -1.30 0.24
C ALA A 141 -13.86 -2.13 -0.96
N PHE A 142 -13.14 -3.20 -1.31
CA PHE A 142 -13.55 -4.17 -2.32
C PHE A 142 -14.90 -4.80 -1.97
N ALA A 143 -15.06 -5.33 -0.75
CA ALA A 143 -16.29 -6.00 -0.33
C ALA A 143 -17.53 -5.09 -0.39
N LYS A 144 -17.38 -3.81 -0.01
CA LYS A 144 -18.47 -2.82 -0.11
C LYS A 144 -18.80 -2.46 -1.55
N LEU A 145 -17.79 -2.18 -2.38
CA LEU A 145 -17.99 -1.82 -3.79
C LEU A 145 -18.55 -3.00 -4.62
N GLN A 146 -18.21 -4.23 -4.25
CA GLN A 146 -18.72 -5.45 -4.88
C GLN A 146 -20.11 -5.87 -4.38
N GLY A 147 -20.65 -5.19 -3.36
CA GLY A 147 -21.95 -5.54 -2.76
C GLY A 147 -21.92 -6.81 -1.88
N MET A 148 -20.74 -7.34 -1.54
CA MET A 148 -20.56 -8.44 -0.59
C MET A 148 -20.76 -8.00 0.85
N MET A 149 -20.60 -6.70 1.12
CA MET A 149 -20.82 -6.03 2.40
C MET A 149 -21.75 -4.83 2.19
N SER A 150 -22.54 -4.48 3.21
CA SER A 150 -23.40 -3.29 3.14
C SER A 150 -22.59 -2.03 2.84
N GLY A 151 -23.09 -1.24 1.87
CA GLY A 151 -22.55 0.08 1.58
C GLY A 151 -22.84 1.11 2.68
N ASN A 152 -23.74 0.83 3.63
CA ASN A 152 -24.00 1.75 4.72
C ASN A 152 -22.80 1.80 5.71
N PRO A 153 -22.54 2.96 6.34
CA PRO A 153 -21.65 3.05 7.50
C PRO A 153 -22.03 2.03 8.56
N ILE A 154 -21.07 1.18 8.98
CA ILE A 154 -21.26 0.26 10.09
C ILE A 154 -20.45 0.81 11.27
N THR A 155 -21.14 1.38 12.25
CA THR A 155 -20.52 2.00 13.42
C THR A 155 -20.90 1.24 14.69
N PHE A 156 -20.04 1.32 15.71
CA PHE A 156 -20.32 0.73 17.03
C PHE A 156 -19.86 1.65 18.16
N ARG A 157 -20.42 1.45 19.35
CA ARG A 157 -20.12 2.27 20.53
C ARG A 157 -18.63 2.12 20.90
N LEU A 158 -17.94 3.23 21.15
CA LEU A 158 -16.50 3.32 21.47
C LEU A 158 -15.53 2.97 20.33
N GLN A 159 -15.97 3.04 19.07
CA GLN A 159 -15.10 2.78 17.92
C GLN A 159 -13.85 3.68 17.86
N HIS A 160 -13.97 5.00 18.01
CA HIS A 160 -12.80 5.89 17.96
C HIS A 160 -11.81 5.66 19.11
N PRO A 161 -12.26 5.53 20.38
CA PRO A 161 -11.37 5.13 21.47
C PRO A 161 -10.68 3.78 21.22
N LEU A 162 -11.39 2.78 20.69
CA LEU A 162 -10.81 1.47 20.38
C LEU A 162 -9.75 1.57 19.27
N ASN A 163 -10.04 2.30 18.20
CA ASN A 163 -9.09 2.52 17.11
C ASN A 163 -7.84 3.27 17.62
N GLY A 164 -8.02 4.27 18.49
CA GLY A 164 -6.93 4.98 19.13
C GLY A 164 -6.10 4.09 20.06
N LEU A 165 -6.75 3.21 20.83
CA LEU A 165 -6.06 2.22 21.66
C LEU A 165 -5.22 1.26 20.82
N ILE A 166 -5.78 0.72 19.74
CA ILE A 166 -5.06 -0.19 18.84
C ILE A 166 -3.89 0.54 18.18
N ALA A 167 -4.06 1.78 17.74
CA ALA A 167 -2.96 2.59 17.21
C ALA A 167 -1.84 2.80 18.24
N GLY A 168 -2.19 3.06 19.51
CA GLY A 168 -1.22 3.13 20.61
C GLY A 168 -0.51 1.80 20.85
N LEU A 169 -1.23 0.68 20.78
CA LEU A 169 -0.64 -0.66 20.88
C LEU A 169 0.31 -0.97 19.71
N ILE A 170 -0.02 -0.56 18.48
CA ILE A 170 0.89 -0.69 17.32
C ILE A 170 2.20 0.04 17.58
N VAL A 171 2.16 1.29 18.06
CA VAL A 171 3.37 2.07 18.40
C VAL A 171 4.15 1.36 19.51
N LEU A 172 3.48 0.90 20.56
CA LEU A 172 4.13 0.16 21.66
C LEU A 172 4.80 -1.13 21.17
N THR A 173 4.09 -1.93 20.37
CA THR A 173 4.61 -3.19 19.80
C THR A 173 5.77 -2.92 18.84
N MET A 174 5.74 -1.83 18.07
CA MET A 174 6.88 -1.40 17.24
C MET A 174 8.10 -1.07 18.12
N LEU A 175 7.92 -0.33 19.22
CA LEU A 175 9.03 -0.05 20.15
C LEU A 175 9.58 -1.33 20.80
N MET A 176 8.71 -2.28 21.14
CA MET A 176 9.12 -3.61 21.62
C MET A 176 9.85 -4.42 20.54
N LEU A 177 9.48 -4.25 19.27
CA LEU A 177 10.13 -4.94 18.16
C LEU A 177 11.55 -4.41 17.94
N ILE A 178 11.74 -3.08 18.03
CA ILE A 178 13.05 -2.44 17.89
C ILE A 178 14.06 -2.98 18.92
N SER A 179 13.62 -3.22 20.16
CA SER A 179 14.51 -3.70 21.23
C SER A 179 14.61 -5.22 21.34
N GLY A 180 13.52 -5.94 21.10
CA GLY A 180 13.46 -7.39 21.35
C GLY A 180 13.56 -8.28 20.11
N GLN A 181 13.25 -7.77 18.92
CA GLN A 181 13.35 -8.47 17.63
C GLN A 181 12.76 -9.90 17.62
N THR A 182 11.70 -10.14 18.39
CA THR A 182 11.12 -11.49 18.48
C THR A 182 10.08 -11.73 17.38
N PRO A 183 9.99 -12.95 16.83
CA PRO A 183 8.93 -13.33 15.88
C PRO A 183 7.51 -13.08 16.42
N GLY A 184 7.31 -13.28 17.72
CA GLY A 184 6.03 -13.04 18.38
C GLY A 184 5.63 -11.56 18.33
N THR A 185 6.57 -10.66 18.63
CA THR A 185 6.33 -9.21 18.53
C THR A 185 6.07 -8.77 17.09
N PHE A 186 6.82 -9.33 16.12
CA PHE A 186 6.65 -9.05 14.69
C PHE A 186 5.23 -9.39 14.20
N TRP A 187 4.76 -10.61 14.46
CA TRP A 187 3.42 -11.02 14.02
C TRP A 187 2.30 -10.37 14.82
N THR A 188 2.54 -10.01 16.08
CA THR A 188 1.59 -9.19 16.86
C THR A 188 1.43 -7.82 16.24
N LEU A 189 2.53 -7.18 15.81
CA LEU A 189 2.50 -5.90 15.10
C LEU A 189 1.66 -6.01 13.81
N ALA A 190 1.93 -7.02 12.98
CA ALA A 190 1.17 -7.27 11.76
C ALA A 190 -0.32 -7.50 12.04
N GLY A 191 -0.65 -8.35 13.02
CA GLY A 191 -2.02 -8.65 13.42
C GLY A 191 -2.79 -7.41 13.88
N LEU A 192 -2.18 -6.57 14.73
CA LEU A 192 -2.79 -5.31 15.16
C LEU A 192 -2.99 -4.33 14.00
N SER A 193 -2.03 -4.25 13.07
CA SER A 193 -2.16 -3.40 11.88
C SER A 193 -3.25 -3.87 10.91
N PHE A 194 -3.41 -5.18 10.70
CA PHE A 194 -4.55 -5.73 9.94
C PHE A 194 -5.88 -5.40 10.63
N LEU A 195 -5.95 -5.59 11.95
CA LEU A 195 -7.16 -5.28 12.72
C LEU A 195 -7.52 -3.79 12.59
N LEU A 196 -6.54 -2.90 12.73
CA LEU A 196 -6.77 -1.46 12.60
C LEU A 196 -7.28 -1.09 11.21
N GLY A 197 -6.69 -1.64 10.13
CA GLY A 197 -7.16 -1.32 8.78
C GLY A 197 -8.59 -1.78 8.51
N PHE A 198 -9.02 -2.92 9.05
CA PHE A 198 -10.44 -3.28 9.02
C PHE A 198 -11.31 -2.24 9.75
N LEU A 199 -10.96 -1.91 10.99
CA LEU A 199 -11.77 -1.03 11.86
C LEU A 199 -11.83 0.43 11.39
N LEU A 200 -10.82 0.88 10.61
CA LEU A 200 -10.80 2.22 10.01
C LEU A 200 -11.76 2.34 8.81
N ILE A 201 -11.93 1.29 8.00
CA ILE A 201 -12.69 1.37 6.75
C ILE A 201 -14.15 0.92 6.90
N ILE A 202 -14.45 -0.01 7.82
CA ILE A 202 -15.81 -0.45 8.14
C ILE A 202 -16.84 0.69 8.36
N PRO A 203 -16.54 1.79 9.08
CA PRO A 203 -17.51 2.87 9.31
C PRO A 203 -17.70 3.79 8.12
N ILE A 204 -16.88 3.70 7.07
CA ILE A 204 -16.97 4.62 5.93
C ILE A 204 -18.09 4.15 4.98
N GLY A 205 -18.91 5.08 4.49
CA GLY A 205 -20.01 4.77 3.57
C GLY A 205 -19.56 4.44 2.15
N GLY A 206 -20.38 3.69 1.41
CA GLY A 206 -20.15 3.28 0.02
C GLY A 206 -19.93 4.46 -0.92
N ALA A 207 -20.65 5.57 -0.69
CA ALA A 207 -20.51 6.80 -1.47
C ALA A 207 -19.11 7.43 -1.35
N ASP A 208 -18.40 7.18 -0.25
CA ASP A 208 -17.06 7.73 0.01
C ASP A 208 -15.93 6.74 -0.33
N MET A 209 -16.29 5.51 -0.74
CA MET A 209 -15.31 4.47 -1.07
C MET A 209 -14.30 4.89 -2.16
N PRO A 210 -14.67 5.66 -3.21
CA PRO A 210 -13.67 6.12 -4.18
C PRO A 210 -12.52 6.92 -3.55
N VAL A 211 -12.82 7.77 -2.56
CA VAL A 211 -11.79 8.52 -1.82
C VAL A 211 -10.94 7.57 -0.98
N VAL A 212 -11.57 6.60 -0.32
CA VAL A 212 -10.86 5.59 0.48
C VAL A 212 -9.90 4.77 -0.38
N VAL A 213 -10.33 4.33 -1.56
CA VAL A 213 -9.48 3.58 -2.49
C VAL A 213 -8.27 4.42 -2.93
N SER A 214 -8.45 5.72 -3.21
CA SER A 214 -7.36 6.64 -3.53
C SER A 214 -6.40 6.86 -2.34
N MET A 215 -6.93 6.90 -1.11
CA MET A 215 -6.12 7.04 0.09
C MET A 215 -5.31 5.76 0.37
N LEU A 216 -5.92 4.59 0.20
CA LEU A 216 -5.23 3.30 0.30
C LEU A 216 -4.18 3.12 -0.82
N ASN A 217 -4.39 3.70 -2.01
CA ASN A 217 -3.35 3.80 -3.03
C ASN A 217 -2.13 4.59 -2.51
N SER A 218 -2.37 5.74 -1.86
CA SER A 218 -1.29 6.50 -1.21
C SER A 218 -0.54 5.63 -0.19
N TYR A 219 -1.26 4.93 0.67
CA TYR A 219 -0.66 4.05 1.69
C TYR A 219 0.17 2.94 1.06
N SER A 220 -0.29 2.34 -0.04
CA SER A 220 0.48 1.34 -0.78
C SER A 220 1.83 1.88 -1.28
N GLY A 221 1.88 3.15 -1.72
CA GLY A 221 3.10 3.83 -2.10
C GLY A 221 4.05 4.06 -0.91
N TRP A 222 3.52 4.53 0.22
CA TRP A 222 4.33 4.73 1.44
C TRP A 222 4.84 3.41 2.04
N ALA A 223 4.05 2.33 1.97
CA ALA A 223 4.49 0.99 2.35
C ALA A 223 5.67 0.53 1.47
N ALA A 224 5.55 0.69 0.14
CA ALA A 224 6.62 0.37 -0.79
C ALA A 224 7.88 1.22 -0.54
N CYS A 225 7.71 2.49 -0.15
CA CYS A 225 8.82 3.37 0.22
C CYS A 225 9.55 2.88 1.49
N GLY A 226 8.82 2.52 2.54
CA GLY A 226 9.41 1.97 3.79
C GLY A 226 10.17 0.66 3.55
N ILE A 227 9.60 -0.24 2.75
CA ILE A 227 10.30 -1.46 2.31
C ILE A 227 11.51 -1.10 1.43
N GLY A 228 11.39 -0.10 0.56
CA GLY A 228 12.48 0.38 -0.27
C GLY A 228 13.69 0.85 0.55
N PHE A 229 13.46 1.57 1.65
CA PHE A 229 14.52 1.96 2.58
C PHE A 229 15.16 0.74 3.25
N THR A 230 14.32 -0.17 3.78
CA THR A 230 14.78 -1.42 4.41
C THR A 230 15.73 -2.20 3.49
N LEU A 231 15.40 -2.27 2.20
CA LEU A 231 16.17 -3.02 1.20
C LEU A 231 17.27 -2.19 0.51
N SER A 232 17.45 -0.92 0.88
CA SER A 232 18.31 0.04 0.17
C SER A 232 18.06 0.07 -1.34
N ASN A 233 16.80 -0.06 -1.75
CA ASN A 233 16.39 -0.14 -3.17
C ASN A 233 15.84 1.21 -3.66
N PRO A 234 16.60 1.98 -4.46
CA PRO A 234 16.19 3.32 -4.89
C PRO A 234 14.94 3.31 -5.79
N ALA A 235 14.69 2.24 -6.56
CA ALA A 235 13.51 2.17 -7.41
C ALA A 235 12.23 2.06 -6.57
N LEU A 236 12.23 1.27 -5.49
CA LEU A 236 11.10 1.18 -4.56
C LEU A 236 10.89 2.48 -3.80
N ILE A 237 11.97 3.13 -3.34
CA ILE A 237 11.89 4.41 -2.62
C ILE A 237 11.26 5.49 -3.53
N ILE A 238 11.81 5.68 -4.73
CA ILE A 238 11.36 6.74 -5.64
C ILE A 238 9.93 6.46 -6.12
N THR A 239 9.65 5.24 -6.59
CA THR A 239 8.31 4.88 -7.09
C THR A 239 7.28 4.93 -5.97
N GLY A 240 7.63 4.43 -4.78
CA GLY A 240 6.76 4.47 -3.60
C GLY A 240 6.41 5.90 -3.19
N ALA A 241 7.39 6.80 -3.13
CA ALA A 241 7.16 8.21 -2.83
C ALA A 241 6.29 8.92 -3.89
N LEU A 242 6.49 8.60 -5.17
CA LEU A 242 5.68 9.15 -6.27
C LEU A 242 4.22 8.69 -6.20
N VAL A 243 3.99 7.39 -6.02
CA VAL A 243 2.63 6.82 -5.87
C VAL A 243 1.97 7.33 -4.59
N GLY A 244 2.73 7.37 -3.49
CA GLY A 244 2.28 7.84 -2.19
C GLY A 244 1.80 9.30 -2.23
N SER A 245 2.63 10.19 -2.76
CA SER A 245 2.27 11.61 -2.92
C SER A 245 1.12 11.82 -3.91
N SER A 246 1.13 11.13 -5.05
CA SER A 246 0.06 11.20 -6.05
C SER A 246 -1.29 10.77 -5.50
N GLY A 247 -1.35 9.65 -4.76
CA GLY A 247 -2.58 9.18 -4.13
C GLY A 247 -3.12 10.15 -3.07
N ALA A 248 -2.23 10.78 -2.29
CA ALA A 248 -2.62 11.77 -1.30
C ALA A 248 -3.23 13.03 -1.96
N ILE A 249 -2.59 13.53 -3.02
CA ILE A 249 -3.08 14.68 -3.81
C ILE A 249 -4.42 14.34 -4.46
N LEU A 250 -4.54 13.16 -5.08
CA LEU A 250 -5.78 12.73 -5.72
C LEU A 250 -6.92 12.61 -4.69
N SER A 251 -6.66 12.01 -3.53
CA SER A 251 -7.64 11.92 -2.44
C SER A 251 -8.15 13.29 -2.00
N TYR A 252 -7.25 14.27 -1.88
CA TYR A 252 -7.62 15.65 -1.56
C TYR A 252 -8.47 16.30 -2.64
N ILE A 253 -8.08 16.16 -3.92
CA ILE A 253 -8.83 16.71 -5.05
C ILE A 253 -10.23 16.07 -5.15
N MET A 254 -10.34 14.76 -4.93
CA MET A 254 -11.62 14.06 -4.90
C MET A 254 -12.53 14.56 -3.77
N CYS A 255 -11.99 14.71 -2.55
CA CYS A 255 -12.73 15.27 -1.41
C CYS A 255 -13.26 16.68 -1.74
N LYS A 256 -12.41 17.54 -2.29
CA LYS A 256 -12.77 18.90 -2.69
C LYS A 256 -13.83 18.91 -3.79
N GLY A 257 -13.70 18.04 -4.80
CA GLY A 257 -14.69 17.89 -5.87
C GLY A 257 -16.05 17.38 -5.37
N MET A 258 -16.08 16.67 -4.25
CA MET A 258 -17.29 16.20 -3.58
C MET A 258 -17.81 17.17 -2.51
N ASN A 259 -17.19 18.35 -2.32
CA ASN A 259 -17.50 19.31 -1.26
C ASN A 259 -17.52 18.67 0.15
N ARG A 260 -16.59 17.76 0.43
CA ARG A 260 -16.44 17.11 1.74
C ARG A 260 -15.01 17.27 2.24
N SER A 261 -14.83 17.45 3.55
CA SER A 261 -13.49 17.47 4.13
C SER A 261 -12.90 16.06 4.21
N ILE A 262 -11.60 15.92 3.96
CA ILE A 262 -10.90 14.63 4.03
C ILE A 262 -10.98 14.02 5.44
N ILE A 263 -10.99 14.86 6.47
CA ILE A 263 -11.12 14.43 7.88
C ILE A 263 -12.51 13.84 8.13
N ASN A 264 -13.57 14.47 7.60
CA ASN A 264 -14.95 13.98 7.77
C ASN A 264 -15.19 12.66 7.04
N VAL A 265 -14.51 12.45 5.90
CA VAL A 265 -14.53 11.17 5.18
C VAL A 265 -13.81 10.07 5.97
N LEU A 266 -12.61 10.35 6.50
CA LEU A 266 -11.78 9.37 7.20
C LEU A 266 -12.29 9.01 8.59
N LEU A 267 -12.89 9.96 9.31
CA LEU A 267 -13.46 9.71 10.64
C LEU A 267 -14.88 9.13 10.58
N GLY A 268 -15.41 8.84 9.38
CA GLY A 268 -16.66 8.09 9.25
C GLY A 268 -17.86 8.77 9.88
N GLY A 269 -18.14 10.01 9.48
CA GLY A 269 -19.39 10.68 9.86
C GLY A 269 -19.31 11.54 11.12
N PHE A 270 -18.32 12.43 11.21
CA PHE A 270 -18.65 13.74 11.78
C PHE A 270 -19.77 14.31 10.90
N GLY A 271 -20.93 14.54 11.54
CA GLY A 271 -22.15 15.00 10.88
C GLY A 271 -21.84 16.06 9.84
N GLY A 272 -22.56 15.99 8.71
CA GLY A 272 -22.46 17.02 7.67
C GLY A 272 -22.44 18.39 8.32
N ASP A 273 -21.62 19.29 7.75
CA ASP A 273 -21.59 20.68 8.17
C ASP A 273 -23.03 21.11 8.39
N THR A 274 -23.36 21.42 9.65
CA THR A 274 -24.54 22.19 10.00
C THR A 274 -24.31 23.60 9.46
N GLY A 275 -24.25 23.73 8.14
CA GLY A 275 -24.46 24.98 7.42
C GLY A 275 -25.95 25.23 7.49
N GLY A 276 -26.39 25.76 8.63
CA GLY A 276 -27.77 26.18 8.84
C GLY A 276 -28.17 27.12 7.71
N ALA A 277 -29.11 26.69 6.89
CA ALA A 277 -30.01 27.60 6.22
C ALA A 277 -30.87 28.25 7.30
N SER A 278 -30.39 29.34 7.89
CA SER A 278 -31.25 30.29 8.57
C SER A 278 -31.97 31.12 7.51
N ALA A 279 -33.29 31.20 7.66
CA ALA A 279 -34.23 31.98 6.89
C ALA A 279 -33.85 33.46 6.74
#